data_AF-A0A954UI15-F1
#
_entry.id   AF-A0A954UI15-F1
#
_cell.length_a   1.000
_cell.length_b   1.000
_cell.length_c   1.000
_cell.angle_alpha   90.00
_cell.angle_beta   90.00
_cell.angle_gamma   90.00
#
_symmetry.space_group_name_H-M   'P 1'
#
loop_
_entity.id
_entity.type
_entity.pdbx_description
1 polymer ?
#
loop_
_entity_poly.entity_id
_entity_poly.type
_entity_poly.pdbx_seq_one_letter_code
_entity_poly.pdbx_strand_id
1 'polypeptide(L)'
;ARVLVYLNAPSVVQKTLSLMERHYDAPNAAVEALLSRNPGYGRTIAEMLANHPEQQKLHYAFVLRNMRYGWTLEERQQYLAWLNEAKKRSGGASYEGFIDNIRREALANVSAEELAALESNMPAPPITDASLPKPQGPGHAWTQEELVELVGKGLRGRDFEHGKEMFAAGRCIVCHRFDGAGGATGPDLTSVAGRFGIRDLAEA
;
A
#
# COMPACT_ATOMS: atom_id res chain seq x y z
N ALA A 1 10.21 0.78 -25.14
CA ALA A 1 9.68 -0.51 -24.65
C ALA A 1 8.42 -0.98 -25.39
N ARG A 2 7.36 -0.16 -25.54
CA ARG A 2 6.04 -0.61 -26.05
C ARG A 2 6.06 -1.45 -27.35
N VAL A 3 6.69 -0.94 -28.41
CA VAL A 3 6.79 -1.65 -29.70
C VAL A 3 7.57 -2.95 -29.57
N LEU A 4 8.66 -2.95 -28.78
CA LEU A 4 9.49 -4.13 -28.56
C LEU A 4 8.75 -5.23 -27.80
N VAL A 5 7.93 -4.87 -26.81
CA VAL A 5 7.07 -5.83 -26.10
C VAL A 5 6.03 -6.42 -27.06
N TYR A 6 5.38 -5.58 -27.88
CA TYR A 6 4.42 -6.06 -28.88
C TYR A 6 5.04 -7.04 -29.87
N LEU A 7 6.29 -6.80 -30.28
CA LEU A 7 7.04 -7.67 -31.18
C LEU A 7 7.73 -8.86 -30.49
N ASN A 8 7.56 -9.04 -29.19
CA ASN A 8 8.29 -10.03 -28.37
C ASN A 8 9.80 -10.00 -28.59
N ALA A 9 10.38 -8.80 -28.68
CA ALA A 9 11.80 -8.63 -28.98
C ALA A 9 12.67 -9.35 -27.93
N PRO A 10 13.70 -10.12 -28.35
CA PRO A 10 14.62 -10.75 -27.42
C PRO A 10 15.24 -9.73 -26.47
N SER A 11 15.46 -10.08 -25.20
CA SER A 11 16.01 -9.23 -24.13
C SER A 11 15.16 -8.02 -23.70
N VAL A 12 13.95 -7.81 -24.24
CA VAL A 12 13.13 -6.64 -23.88
C VAL A 12 12.77 -6.63 -22.39
N VAL A 13 12.52 -7.80 -21.80
CA VAL A 13 12.21 -7.97 -20.37
C VAL A 13 13.41 -7.53 -19.54
N GLN A 14 14.52 -8.25 -19.62
CA GLN A 14 15.78 -7.94 -18.96
C GLN A 14 16.16 -6.45 -19.06
N LYS A 15 16.19 -5.88 -20.27
CA LYS A 15 16.59 -4.48 -20.48
C LYS A 15 15.63 -3.51 -19.80
N THR A 16 14.33 -3.79 -19.83
CA THR A 16 13.34 -2.92 -19.21
C THR A 16 13.40 -3.01 -17.68
N LEU A 17 13.61 -4.20 -17.12
CA LEU A 17 13.83 -4.39 -15.69
C LEU A 17 15.10 -3.67 -15.21
N SER A 18 16.21 -3.77 -15.95
CA SER A 18 17.42 -2.99 -15.66
C SER A 18 17.19 -1.47 -15.75
N LEU A 19 16.26 -0.99 -16.58
CA LEU A 19 15.87 0.41 -16.58
C LEU A 19 15.01 0.77 -15.36
N MET A 20 14.21 -0.15 -14.83
CA MET A 20 13.40 0.05 -13.62
C MET A 20 14.24 0.07 -12.34
N GLU A 21 15.41 -0.57 -12.32
CA GLU A 21 16.34 -0.52 -11.18
C GLU A 21 17.06 0.82 -11.07
N ARG A 22 17.16 1.58 -12.16
CA ARG A 22 17.82 2.89 -12.13
C ARG A 22 17.02 3.87 -11.28
N HIS A 23 17.71 4.62 -10.45
CA HIS A 23 17.15 5.77 -9.74
C HIS A 23 17.23 6.98 -10.66
N TYR A 24 16.09 7.58 -11.01
CA TYR A 24 16.04 8.68 -11.96
C TYR A 24 16.09 10.06 -11.30
N ASP A 25 15.72 10.20 -10.02
CA ASP A 25 15.71 11.51 -9.37
C ASP A 25 16.18 11.46 -7.91
N ALA A 26 17.19 12.27 -7.61
CA ALA A 26 17.32 12.95 -6.32
C ALA A 26 16.76 14.37 -6.51
N PRO A 27 16.11 14.99 -5.50
CA PRO A 27 15.77 16.41 -5.60
C PRO A 27 17.04 17.20 -5.94
N ASN A 28 16.98 18.05 -6.97
CA ASN A 28 18.13 18.88 -7.29
C ASN A 28 18.43 19.79 -6.08
N ALA A 29 19.70 20.17 -5.89
CA ALA A 29 20.13 20.96 -4.74
C ALA A 29 19.34 22.28 -4.56
N ALA A 30 18.75 22.82 -5.63
CA ALA A 30 17.91 24.01 -5.56
C ALA A 30 16.53 23.72 -4.92
N VAL A 31 15.94 22.54 -5.15
CA VAL A 31 14.70 22.11 -4.48
C VAL A 31 14.97 21.89 -3.00
N GLU A 32 16.06 21.22 -2.63
CA GLU A 32 16.42 21.02 -1.21
C GLU A 32 16.61 22.36 -0.48
N ALA A 33 17.32 23.31 -1.09
CA ALA A 33 17.53 24.64 -0.55
C ALA A 33 16.25 25.50 -0.48
N LEU A 34 15.21 25.17 -1.25
CA LEU A 34 13.90 25.81 -1.16
C LEU A 34 13.07 25.20 -0.03
N LEU A 35 13.12 23.87 0.13
CA LEU A 35 12.41 23.14 1.18
C LEU A 35 12.96 23.46 2.58
N SER A 36 14.26 23.70 2.71
CA SER A 36 14.89 24.04 3.99
C SER A 36 14.51 25.43 4.53
N ARG A 37 13.93 26.32 3.71
CA ARG A 37 13.56 27.69 4.10
C ARG A 37 12.42 27.75 5.10
N ASN A 38 11.60 26.71 5.17
CA ASN A 38 10.50 26.65 6.12
C ASN A 38 10.22 25.18 6.52
N PRO A 39 10.48 24.81 7.78
CA PRO A 39 10.30 23.43 8.24
C PRO A 39 8.83 22.98 8.29
N GLY A 40 7.86 23.90 8.25
CA GLY A 40 6.43 23.57 8.19
C GLY A 40 6.04 22.97 6.85
N TYR A 41 5.92 23.82 5.81
CA TYR A 41 5.52 23.33 4.47
C TYR A 41 6.63 22.51 3.80
N GLY A 42 7.90 22.84 4.06
CA GLY A 42 9.05 22.18 3.43
C GLY A 42 9.15 20.70 3.78
N ARG A 43 8.85 20.34 5.04
CA ARG A 43 8.81 18.93 5.48
C ARG A 43 7.73 18.15 4.74
N THR A 44 6.51 18.66 4.67
CA THR A 44 5.39 17.98 4.00
C THR A 44 5.67 17.76 2.51
N ILE A 45 6.24 18.76 1.83
CA ILE A 45 6.61 18.61 0.42
C ILE A 45 7.79 17.65 0.24
N ALA A 46 8.78 17.65 1.15
CA ALA A 46 9.87 16.67 1.12
C ALA A 46 9.35 15.23 1.30
N GLU A 47 8.45 14.99 2.25
CA GLU A 47 7.80 13.70 2.47
C GLU A 47 6.97 13.26 1.25
N MET A 48 6.24 14.20 0.63
CA MET A 48 5.51 13.95 -0.61
C MET A 48 6.45 13.53 -1.75
N LEU A 49 7.55 14.28 -1.96
CA LEU A 49 8.55 13.97 -2.99
C LEU A 49 9.27 12.64 -2.69
N ALA A 50 9.52 12.30 -1.44
CA ALA A 50 10.12 11.01 -1.09
C ALA A 50 9.17 9.83 -1.34
N ASN A 51 7.85 10.06 -1.27
CA ASN A 51 6.83 9.02 -1.38
C ASN A 51 6.09 8.96 -2.73
N HIS A 52 6.35 9.88 -3.65
CA HIS A 52 5.64 9.92 -4.92
C HIS A 52 5.93 8.69 -5.79
N PRO A 53 4.98 8.24 -6.63
CA PRO A 53 5.21 7.12 -7.54
C PRO A 53 6.13 7.51 -8.69
N GLU A 54 7.13 6.67 -8.97
CA GLU A 54 8.11 6.90 -10.04
C GLU A 54 7.46 6.67 -11.43
N GLN A 55 7.00 7.75 -12.06
CA GLN A 55 6.19 7.70 -13.30
C GLN A 55 6.83 6.89 -14.43
N GLN A 56 8.14 7.04 -14.64
CA GLN A 56 8.85 6.32 -15.70
C GLN A 56 8.88 4.81 -15.45
N LYS A 57 9.06 4.39 -14.20
CA LYS A 57 9.04 2.96 -13.83
C LYS A 57 7.63 2.38 -13.90
N LEU A 58 6.62 3.16 -13.52
CA LEU A 58 5.21 2.79 -13.73
C LEU A 58 4.90 2.59 -15.22
N HIS A 59 5.41 3.46 -16.09
CA HIS A 59 5.25 3.28 -17.54
C HIS A 59 5.91 1.98 -18.02
N TYR A 60 7.11 1.66 -17.54
CA TYR A 60 7.78 0.39 -17.87
C TYR A 60 6.99 -0.81 -17.40
N ALA A 61 6.50 -0.80 -16.16
CA ALA A 61 5.70 -1.89 -15.65
C ALA A 61 4.38 -2.06 -16.42
N PHE A 62 3.69 -0.94 -16.66
CA PHE A 62 2.50 -0.91 -17.50
C PHE A 62 2.77 -1.53 -18.87
N VAL A 63 3.89 -1.21 -19.52
CA VAL A 63 4.23 -1.81 -20.82
C VAL A 63 4.55 -3.31 -20.70
N LEU A 64 5.33 -3.72 -19.71
CA LEU A 64 5.74 -5.12 -19.49
C LEU A 64 4.56 -6.05 -19.19
N ARG A 65 3.46 -5.56 -18.62
CA ARG A 65 2.26 -6.37 -18.37
C ARG A 65 1.70 -7.06 -19.63
N ASN A 66 1.97 -6.51 -20.82
CA ASN A 66 1.54 -7.06 -22.10
C ASN A 66 2.48 -8.15 -22.64
N MET A 67 3.65 -8.34 -22.03
CA MET A 67 4.62 -9.34 -22.46
C MET A 67 4.15 -10.73 -22.05
N ARG A 68 3.78 -11.56 -23.02
CA ARG A 68 3.22 -12.90 -22.76
C ARG A 68 4.29 -13.99 -22.60
N TYR A 69 5.37 -13.88 -23.36
CA TYR A 69 6.41 -14.91 -23.47
C TYR A 69 7.80 -14.35 -23.17
N GLY A 70 8.81 -15.21 -23.06
CA GLY A 70 10.20 -14.79 -22.95
C GLY A 70 10.62 -14.25 -21.57
N TRP A 71 9.79 -14.49 -20.55
CA TRP A 71 10.15 -14.27 -19.16
C TRP A 71 10.92 -15.47 -18.61
N THR A 72 11.97 -15.20 -17.84
CA THR A 72 12.52 -16.15 -16.86
C THR A 72 11.74 -16.04 -15.54
N LEU A 73 11.88 -17.06 -14.67
CA LEU A 73 11.26 -17.03 -13.35
C LEU A 73 11.80 -15.86 -12.53
N GLU A 74 13.10 -15.64 -12.56
CA GLU A 74 13.80 -14.57 -11.84
C GLU A 74 13.31 -13.19 -12.28
N GLU A 75 13.14 -12.96 -13.58
CA GLU A 75 12.59 -11.70 -14.09
C GLU A 75 11.14 -11.47 -13.63
N ARG A 76 10.30 -12.53 -13.57
CA ARG A 76 8.93 -12.41 -13.04
C ARG A 76 8.95 -12.07 -11.55
N GLN A 77 9.81 -12.71 -10.77
CA GLN A 77 9.96 -12.43 -9.34
C GLN A 77 10.39 -10.98 -9.11
N GLN A 78 11.38 -10.50 -9.86
CA GLN A 78 11.85 -9.11 -9.81
C GLN A 78 10.73 -8.12 -10.15
N TYR A 79 9.97 -8.41 -11.21
CA TYR A 79 8.84 -7.58 -11.62
C TYR A 79 7.74 -7.50 -10.56
N LEU A 80 7.35 -8.64 -9.97
CA LEU A 80 6.33 -8.70 -8.93
C LEU A 80 6.80 -8.04 -7.63
N ALA A 81 8.06 -8.25 -7.24
CA ALA A 81 8.67 -7.57 -6.10
C ALA A 81 8.62 -6.05 -6.28
N TRP A 82 8.95 -5.55 -7.48
CA TRP A 82 8.83 -4.13 -7.78
C TRP A 82 7.37 -3.63 -7.67
N LEU A 83 6.38 -4.38 -8.16
CA LEU A 83 4.97 -4.00 -8.01
C LEU A 83 4.52 -3.94 -6.53
N ASN A 84 5.07 -4.81 -5.68
CA ASN A 84 4.80 -4.78 -4.25
C ASN A 84 5.35 -3.51 -3.59
N GLU A 85 6.57 -3.11 -3.92
CA GLU A 85 7.14 -1.84 -3.44
C GLU A 85 6.43 -0.63 -4.03
N ALA A 86 6.07 -0.68 -5.31
CA ALA A 86 5.32 0.40 -5.97
C ALA A 86 3.97 0.62 -5.28
N LYS A 87 3.26 -0.44 -4.87
CA LYS A 87 1.95 -0.34 -4.20
C LYS A 87 2.03 0.40 -2.86
N LYS A 88 3.17 0.40 -2.17
CA LYS A 88 3.37 1.11 -0.89
C LYS A 88 3.48 2.64 -1.03
N ARG A 89 3.61 3.15 -2.25
CA ARG A 89 3.76 4.59 -2.54
C ARG A 89 2.40 5.30 -2.55
N SER A 90 2.40 6.60 -2.24
CA SER A 90 1.17 7.40 -2.28
C SER A 90 0.91 7.96 -3.67
N GLY A 91 -0.12 7.45 -4.38
CA GLY A 91 -0.49 7.89 -5.73
C GLY A 91 -1.93 8.37 -5.89
N GLY A 92 -2.66 8.57 -4.79
CA GLY A 92 -4.08 8.91 -4.79
C GLY A 92 -5.02 7.69 -4.78
N ALA A 93 -6.32 7.93 -4.68
CA ALA A 93 -7.33 6.91 -4.35
C ALA A 93 -7.38 5.71 -5.31
N SER A 94 -7.04 5.90 -6.59
CA SER A 94 -7.10 4.84 -7.61
C SER A 94 -5.77 4.13 -7.84
N TYR A 95 -4.67 4.63 -7.26
CA TYR A 95 -3.31 4.19 -7.59
C TYR A 95 -3.09 2.70 -7.31
N GLU A 96 -3.39 2.25 -6.10
CA GLU A 96 -3.23 0.85 -5.71
C GLU A 96 -4.02 -0.10 -6.62
N GLY A 97 -5.25 0.30 -6.98
CA GLY A 97 -6.08 -0.47 -7.91
C GLY A 97 -5.47 -0.60 -9.30
N PHE A 98 -4.78 0.44 -9.80
CA PHE A 98 -4.03 0.34 -11.05
C PHE A 98 -2.83 -0.62 -10.95
N ILE A 99 -2.12 -0.63 -9.81
CA ILE A 99 -1.03 -1.60 -9.58
C ILE A 99 -1.58 -3.04 -9.54
N ASP A 100 -2.71 -3.25 -8.87
CA ASP A 100 -3.36 -4.57 -8.82
C ASP A 100 -3.85 -5.02 -10.20
N ASN A 101 -4.37 -4.09 -11.02
CA ASN A 101 -4.74 -4.37 -12.40
C ASN A 101 -3.53 -4.76 -13.26
N ILE A 102 -2.42 -4.03 -13.13
CA ILE A 102 -1.16 -4.34 -13.82
C ILE A 102 -0.68 -5.75 -13.43
N ARG A 103 -0.70 -6.08 -12.13
CA ARG A 103 -0.33 -7.42 -11.64
C ARG A 103 -1.22 -8.50 -12.25
N ARG A 104 -2.55 -8.31 -12.18
CA ARG A 104 -3.53 -9.26 -12.71
C ARG A 104 -3.33 -9.52 -14.20
N GLU A 105 -3.14 -8.47 -14.99
CA GLU A 105 -2.92 -8.60 -16.45
C GLU A 105 -1.59 -9.30 -16.77
N ALA A 106 -0.51 -8.99 -16.03
CA ALA A 106 0.78 -9.65 -16.20
C ALA A 106 0.77 -11.15 -15.86
N LEU A 107 -0.10 -11.56 -14.93
CA LEU A 107 -0.26 -12.94 -14.48
C LEU A 107 -1.29 -13.74 -15.28
N ALA A 108 -2.07 -13.10 -16.16
CA ALA A 108 -3.22 -13.73 -16.82
C ALA A 108 -2.86 -14.93 -17.71
N ASN A 109 -1.61 -15.08 -18.14
CA ASN A 109 -1.14 -16.18 -19.00
C ASN A 109 -0.01 -17.00 -18.35
N VAL A 110 0.18 -16.89 -17.03
CA VAL A 110 1.18 -17.65 -16.28
C VAL A 110 0.64 -19.05 -16.01
N SER A 111 1.46 -20.08 -16.21
CA SER A 111 1.06 -21.47 -15.91
C SER A 111 0.82 -21.69 -14.42
N ALA A 112 0.10 -22.76 -14.06
CA ALA A 112 -0.15 -23.07 -12.66
C ALA A 112 1.16 -23.37 -11.89
N GLU A 113 2.10 -24.02 -12.57
CA GLU A 113 3.43 -24.34 -12.05
C GLU A 113 4.25 -23.07 -11.78
N GLU A 114 4.27 -22.13 -12.73
CA GLU A 114 4.93 -20.83 -12.53
C GLU A 114 4.22 -20.01 -11.43
N LEU A 115 2.88 -20.04 -11.35
CA LEU A 115 2.15 -19.35 -10.28
C LEU A 115 2.53 -19.87 -8.90
N ALA A 116 2.66 -21.19 -8.75
CA ALA A 116 3.13 -21.80 -7.50
C ALA A 116 4.56 -21.34 -7.15
N ALA A 117 5.46 -21.25 -8.14
CA ALA A 117 6.82 -20.75 -7.94
C ALA A 117 6.90 -19.24 -7.60
N LEU A 118 5.82 -18.48 -7.84
CA LEU A 118 5.71 -17.04 -7.58
C LEU A 118 4.92 -16.71 -6.31
N GLU A 119 4.45 -17.71 -5.55
CA GLU A 119 3.59 -17.51 -4.36
C GLU A 119 4.21 -16.51 -3.37
N SER A 120 5.51 -16.61 -3.11
CA SER A 120 6.23 -15.71 -2.20
C SER A 120 6.29 -14.24 -2.66
N ASN A 121 6.04 -13.97 -3.95
CA ASN A 121 6.02 -12.62 -4.52
C ASN A 121 4.60 -12.05 -4.60
N MET A 122 3.57 -12.81 -4.24
CA MET A 122 2.20 -12.32 -4.25
C MET A 122 1.91 -11.44 -3.03
N PRO A 123 1.11 -10.38 -3.18
CA PRO A 123 0.64 -9.63 -2.02
C PRO A 123 -0.17 -10.57 -1.12
N ALA A 124 -0.19 -10.27 0.18
CA ALA A 124 -1.05 -10.97 1.12
C ALA A 124 -2.50 -10.97 0.57
N PRO A 125 -3.22 -12.10 0.72
CA PRO A 125 -4.60 -12.17 0.27
C PRO A 125 -5.41 -11.04 0.91
N PRO A 126 -6.41 -10.50 0.20
CA PRO A 126 -7.29 -9.50 0.77
C PRO A 126 -7.86 -10.03 2.09
N ILE A 127 -7.93 -9.14 3.09
CA ILE A 127 -8.51 -9.48 4.39
C ILE A 127 -9.96 -9.85 4.14
N THR A 128 -10.29 -11.11 4.38
CA THR A 128 -11.66 -11.64 4.37
C THR A 128 -12.14 -11.80 5.81
N ASP A 129 -13.46 -11.83 6.01
CA ASP A 129 -14.06 -12.08 7.33
C ASP A 129 -13.48 -13.35 8.00
N ALA A 130 -13.16 -14.38 7.21
CA ALA A 130 -12.59 -15.64 7.70
C ALA A 130 -11.14 -15.52 8.19
N SER A 131 -10.40 -14.50 7.72
CA SER A 131 -8.99 -14.25 8.09
C SER A 131 -8.83 -13.31 9.28
N LEU A 132 -9.91 -12.74 9.82
CA LEU A 132 -9.85 -11.78 10.91
C LEU A 132 -9.58 -12.48 12.26
N PRO A 133 -8.76 -11.88 13.13
CA PRO A 133 -8.65 -12.33 14.51
C PRO A 133 -10.02 -12.28 15.17
N LYS A 134 -10.29 -13.21 16.10
CA LYS A 134 -11.51 -13.16 16.90
C LYS A 134 -11.28 -12.28 18.13
N PRO A 135 -12.29 -11.52 18.59
CA PRO A 135 -12.21 -10.83 19.87
C PRO A 135 -11.87 -11.80 21.00
N GLN A 136 -10.96 -11.40 21.89
CA GLN A 136 -10.54 -12.20 23.04
C GLN A 136 -11.00 -11.55 24.35
N GLY A 137 -11.35 -12.37 25.33
CA GLY A 137 -11.75 -11.93 26.67
C GLY A 137 -13.26 -11.99 26.94
N PRO A 138 -13.69 -11.74 28.18
CA PRO A 138 -15.10 -11.56 28.48
C PRO A 138 -15.58 -10.26 27.82
N GLY A 139 -16.74 -10.30 27.17
CA GLY A 139 -17.37 -9.09 26.63
C GLY A 139 -17.72 -8.12 27.76
N HIS A 140 -17.51 -6.83 27.52
CA HIS A 140 -17.95 -5.76 28.42
C HIS A 140 -18.81 -4.77 27.63
N ALA A 141 -20.04 -4.54 28.13
CA ALA A 141 -20.97 -3.60 27.52
C ALA A 141 -20.66 -2.19 28.02
N TRP A 142 -19.61 -1.59 27.45
CA TRP A 142 -19.15 -0.25 27.80
C TRP A 142 -20.25 0.81 27.58
N THR A 143 -20.43 1.69 28.55
CA THR A 143 -21.18 2.94 28.39
C THR A 143 -20.27 4.08 27.90
N GLN A 144 -20.86 5.12 27.32
CA GLN A 144 -20.12 6.29 26.85
C GLN A 144 -19.37 6.96 28.02
N GLU A 145 -20.03 7.10 29.17
CA GLU A 145 -19.47 7.69 30.38
C GLU A 145 -18.23 6.93 30.87
N GLU A 146 -18.30 5.60 30.91
CA GLU A 146 -17.19 4.75 31.33
C GLU A 146 -15.99 4.88 30.38
N LEU A 147 -16.21 4.90 29.07
CA LEU A 147 -15.15 5.06 28.07
C LEU A 147 -14.48 6.44 28.18
N VAL A 148 -15.29 7.50 28.32
CA VAL A 148 -14.77 8.86 28.47
C VAL A 148 -13.97 9.00 29.77
N GLU A 149 -14.42 8.40 30.87
CA GLU A 149 -13.66 8.42 32.13
C GLU A 149 -12.34 7.65 32.02
N LEU A 150 -12.38 6.46 31.40
CA LEU A 150 -11.21 5.60 31.22
C LEU A 150 -10.13 6.27 30.37
N VAL A 151 -10.54 6.87 29.25
CA VAL A 151 -9.62 7.43 28.25
C VAL A 151 -9.28 8.89 28.56
N GLY A 152 -10.14 9.63 29.26
CA GLY A 152 -10.01 11.07 29.54
C GLY A 152 -8.77 11.44 30.37
N LYS A 153 -8.19 10.49 31.11
CA LYS A 153 -6.92 10.66 31.84
C LYS A 153 -5.68 10.49 30.96
N GLY A 154 -5.88 10.21 29.66
CA GLY A 154 -4.86 9.93 28.66
C GLY A 154 -4.50 8.45 28.61
N LEU A 155 -4.42 7.91 27.39
CA LEU A 155 -3.99 6.52 27.16
C LEU A 155 -2.49 6.37 27.47
N ARG A 156 -2.16 5.44 28.37
CA ARG A 156 -0.77 5.07 28.73
C ARG A 156 -0.53 3.60 28.39
N GLY A 157 0.70 3.25 28.05
CA GLY A 157 1.07 1.85 27.73
C GLY A 157 0.39 1.31 26.46
N ARG A 158 0.17 2.16 25.46
CA ARG A 158 -0.47 1.77 24.20
C ARG A 158 0.37 0.73 23.45
N ASP A 159 -0.28 -0.32 22.99
CA ASP A 159 0.26 -1.29 22.05
C ASP A 159 -0.44 -1.10 20.69
N PHE A 160 0.31 -0.64 19.70
CA PHE A 160 -0.24 -0.33 18.38
C PHE A 160 -0.51 -1.58 17.54
N GLU A 161 0.30 -2.64 17.71
CA GLU A 161 0.05 -3.90 17.01
C GLU A 161 -1.21 -4.55 17.58
N HIS A 162 -1.36 -4.56 18.90
CA HIS A 162 -2.60 -5.05 19.52
C HIS A 162 -3.82 -4.18 19.16
N GLY A 163 -3.66 -2.85 19.07
CA GLY A 163 -4.72 -1.96 18.60
C GLY A 163 -5.17 -2.28 17.16
N LYS A 164 -4.22 -2.59 16.28
CA LYS A 164 -4.49 -3.03 14.90
C LYS A 164 -5.22 -4.37 14.87
N GLU A 165 -4.82 -5.32 15.72
CA GLU A 165 -5.54 -6.58 15.89
C GLU A 165 -6.97 -6.37 16.38
N MET A 166 -7.19 -5.48 17.35
CA MET A 166 -8.54 -5.17 17.86
C MET A 166 -9.42 -4.50 16.82
N PHE A 167 -8.87 -3.59 16.01
CA PHE A 167 -9.58 -2.98 14.89
C PHE A 167 -10.02 -4.01 13.84
N ALA A 168 -9.17 -5.02 13.60
CA ALA A 168 -9.50 -6.16 12.75
C ALA A 168 -10.54 -7.09 13.39
N ALA A 169 -10.39 -7.40 14.69
CA ALA A 169 -11.28 -8.30 15.42
C ALA A 169 -12.69 -7.73 15.60
N GLY A 170 -12.81 -6.42 15.77
CA GLY A 170 -14.08 -5.69 15.74
C GLY A 170 -14.70 -5.58 14.34
N ARG A 171 -14.05 -6.14 13.32
CA ARG A 171 -14.46 -6.10 11.90
C ARG A 171 -14.52 -4.70 11.30
N CYS A 172 -13.99 -3.70 11.98
CA CYS A 172 -13.95 -2.32 11.48
C CYS A 172 -13.14 -2.23 10.18
N ILE A 173 -12.04 -2.99 10.09
CA ILE A 173 -11.17 -3.08 8.91
C ILE A 173 -11.88 -3.57 7.64
N VAL A 174 -13.03 -4.24 7.75
CA VAL A 174 -13.79 -4.74 6.59
C VAL A 174 -14.41 -3.59 5.80
N CYS A 175 -14.88 -2.56 6.51
CA CYS A 175 -15.54 -1.42 5.89
C CYS A 175 -14.62 -0.19 5.84
N HIS A 176 -13.85 0.05 6.89
CA HIS A 176 -13.01 1.23 7.04
C HIS A 176 -11.56 0.97 6.71
N ARG A 177 -10.90 2.04 6.26
CA ARG A 177 -9.45 2.07 6.07
C ARG A 177 -8.77 2.67 7.30
N PHE A 178 -7.60 2.15 7.62
CA PHE A 178 -6.63 2.75 8.54
C PHE A 178 -5.23 2.55 7.98
N ASP A 179 -4.48 3.64 7.82
CA ASP A 179 -3.11 3.66 7.29
C ASP A 179 -2.97 2.89 5.96
N GLY A 180 -3.87 3.19 5.01
CA GLY A 180 -3.88 2.52 3.70
C GLY A 180 -4.54 1.14 3.68
N ALA A 181 -4.67 0.45 4.82
CA ALA A 181 -5.18 -0.91 4.90
C ALA A 181 -6.68 -0.98 5.26
N GLY A 182 -7.41 -1.93 4.67
CA GLY A 182 -8.81 -2.21 4.99
C GLY A 182 -9.80 -1.95 3.86
N GLY A 183 -11.07 -1.84 4.22
CA GLY A 183 -12.18 -1.59 3.32
C GLY A 183 -12.22 -0.16 2.79
N ALA A 184 -12.97 0.03 1.69
CA ALA A 184 -13.22 1.34 1.08
C ALA A 184 -14.71 1.72 1.10
N THR A 185 -15.53 0.97 1.84
CA THR A 185 -16.98 1.21 1.96
C THR A 185 -17.27 2.35 2.94
N GLY A 186 -16.55 2.38 4.05
CA GLY A 186 -16.61 3.41 5.07
C GLY A 186 -15.51 4.47 4.89
N PRO A 187 -15.64 5.63 5.56
CA PRO A 187 -14.61 6.67 5.54
C PRO A 187 -13.28 6.18 6.11
N ASP A 188 -12.19 6.78 5.63
CA ASP A 188 -10.85 6.55 6.17
C ASP A 188 -10.75 7.09 7.61
N LEU A 189 -10.34 6.23 8.55
CA LEU A 189 -10.24 6.53 9.97
C LEU A 189 -8.82 6.90 10.42
N THR A 190 -7.84 6.93 9.51
CA THR A 190 -6.43 7.22 9.81
C THR A 190 -6.25 8.53 10.59
N SER A 191 -7.07 9.55 10.28
CA SER A 191 -6.99 10.86 10.92
C SER A 191 -8.12 11.14 11.91
N VAL A 192 -8.90 10.12 12.32
CA VAL A 192 -10.15 10.34 13.07
C VAL A 192 -9.90 10.98 14.44
N ALA A 193 -8.79 10.61 15.10
CA ALA A 193 -8.40 11.16 16.41
C ALA A 193 -8.00 12.65 16.36
N GLY A 194 -7.64 13.18 15.19
CA GLY A 194 -7.38 14.61 15.00
C GLY A 194 -8.63 15.43 14.69
N ARG A 195 -9.74 14.77 14.34
CA ARG A 195 -10.99 15.39 13.89
C ARG A 195 -12.10 15.38 14.93
N PHE A 196 -12.06 14.41 15.85
CA PHE A 196 -13.13 14.15 16.82
C PHE A 196 -12.55 14.02 18.23
N GLY A 197 -13.32 14.46 19.23
CA GLY A 197 -12.99 14.26 20.63
C GLY A 197 -13.30 12.83 21.09
N ILE A 198 -12.78 12.44 22.25
CA ILE A 198 -13.02 11.11 22.83
C ILE A 198 -14.51 10.82 23.03
N ARG A 199 -15.30 11.82 23.44
CA ARG A 199 -16.74 11.66 23.62
C ARG A 199 -17.44 11.37 22.29
N ASP A 200 -17.10 12.10 21.23
CA ASP A 200 -17.67 11.90 19.89
C ASP A 200 -17.33 10.49 19.35
N LEU A 201 -16.09 10.04 19.57
CA LEU A 201 -15.65 8.71 19.16
C LEU A 201 -16.32 7.58 19.96
N ALA A 202 -16.70 7.83 21.21
CA ALA A 202 -17.39 6.85 22.07
C ALA A 202 -18.89 6.74 21.77
N GLU A 203 -19.46 7.65 20.97
CA GLU A 203 -20.88 7.65 20.58
C GLU A 203 -21.16 6.94 19.24
N ALA A 204 -20.13 6.81 18.42
CA ALA A 204 -20.21 6.47 16.99
C ALA A 204 -20.58 5.01 16.69
#